data_AF-A0A410H1Q9-F1
#
_entry.id   AF-A0A410H1Q9-F1
#
_cell.length_a   1.000
_cell.length_b   1.000
_cell.length_c   1.000
_cell.angle_alpha   90.00
_cell.angle_beta   90.00
_cell.angle_gamma   90.00
#
_symmetry.space_group_name_H-M   'P 1'
#
loop_
_entity.id
_entity.type
_entity.pdbx_description
1 polymer ?
#
loop_
_entity_poly.entity_id
_entity_poly.type
_entity_poly.pdbx_seq_one_letter_code
_entity_poly.pdbx_strand_id
1 'polypeptide(L)'
;MKRSALKPFTLFSKLALWALILLISLPILSLGFSWHRIDSGLWQHLSDNLLLELLGNTFQLLLGVAIGTGVLGISLAWLVTRCEFPGRRWFEWLLFLPFAVPAYVLAFVFLGVFDYAGPVQSFFRDTLNMQGGLDIREGVWGVAFIMSLVFYPYVYLLTRSAFLAQPPNYTEAARSLGDSPFRAFWRVSLPLARPAVIAGLSLALMEVLADFGTVAIFNYDTFTTAIYSSWVDYRSLETAAQLSTLLLIIAATLIALEHYQRGKRAFHSGLPRQQTRYRLQGVKAIATWGYLSGVLLLAFGLPLIQLSLWAYQSFSGWDPRLSEWIGNSLILAVFSALLTVLIALILNAVIHNHPLSRLQTFGIRFTTLGYALPGSVLAVGVMLFLFEVDGLLDGGLWFSSGLFALVIAYMVRFMAVAFGPVESSFKTIKPSISEAARNLGASPLELFKRIYWPLLTPGLLTALFLVTLDILKELPATYLLRPFGWDTLAVRTFELSTEGLYEAAALPALVLMGIGLAGLVIIEVLRARAEKRRPISH
;
A
#
# COMPACT_ATOMS: atom_id res chain seq x y z
N MET A 1 -31.52 33.78 -18.84
CA MET A 1 -30.98 34.94 -18.08
C MET A 1 -30.69 34.48 -16.66
N LYS A 2 -29.54 34.63 -15.98
CA LYS A 2 -28.25 35.28 -16.21
C LYS A 2 -27.15 34.27 -15.84
N ARG A 3 -26.27 33.89 -16.78
CA ARG A 3 -25.02 33.12 -16.52
C ARG A 3 -23.86 34.00 -15.99
N SER A 4 -24.12 35.27 -15.62
CA SER A 4 -23.07 36.27 -15.41
C SER A 4 -22.61 36.48 -13.96
N ALA A 5 -23.30 35.94 -12.95
CA ALA A 5 -22.97 36.18 -11.54
C ALA A 5 -21.92 35.23 -10.93
N LEU A 6 -21.44 34.22 -11.67
CA LEU A 6 -20.49 33.21 -11.16
C LEU A 6 -19.03 33.42 -11.59
N LYS A 7 -18.73 34.44 -12.42
CA LYS A 7 -17.37 34.63 -12.99
C LYS A 7 -16.25 34.80 -11.95
N PRO A 8 -16.35 35.64 -10.90
CA PRO A 8 -15.28 35.76 -9.90
C PRO A 8 -15.14 34.51 -9.03
N PHE A 9 -16.25 33.84 -8.72
CA PHE A 9 -16.26 32.55 -7.99
C PHE A 9 -15.60 31.42 -8.81
N THR A 10 -15.68 31.48 -10.15
CA THR A 10 -14.98 30.53 -11.04
C THR A 10 -13.48 30.79 -11.18
N LEU A 11 -13.00 32.03 -10.96
CA LEU A 11 -11.56 32.31 -11.05
C LEU A 11 -10.86 31.94 -9.74
N PHE A 12 -11.44 32.31 -8.60
CA PHE A 12 -10.92 31.93 -7.28
C PHE A 12 -10.89 30.41 -7.09
N SER A 13 -11.94 29.70 -7.52
CA SER A 13 -11.96 28.23 -7.50
C SER A 13 -10.93 27.58 -8.44
N LYS A 14 -10.62 28.21 -9.59
CA LYS A 14 -9.55 27.74 -10.48
C LYS A 14 -8.17 27.99 -9.91
N LEU A 15 -7.93 29.14 -9.29
CA LEU A 15 -6.67 29.44 -8.61
C LEU A 15 -6.45 28.52 -7.42
N ALA A 16 -7.49 28.31 -6.60
CA ALA A 16 -7.45 27.37 -5.48
C ALA A 16 -7.19 25.93 -5.95
N LEU A 17 -7.82 25.51 -7.06
CA LEU A 17 -7.56 24.20 -7.67
C LEU A 17 -6.09 24.06 -8.08
N TRP A 18 -5.54 25.07 -8.77
CA TRP A 18 -4.14 25.06 -9.18
C TRP A 18 -3.19 25.07 -7.99
N ALA A 19 -3.48 25.83 -6.94
CA ALA A 19 -2.70 25.83 -5.71
C ALA A 19 -2.66 24.44 -5.06
N LEU A 20 -3.80 23.73 -5.01
CA LEU A 20 -3.86 22.36 -4.49
C LEU A 20 -3.10 21.35 -5.37
N ILE A 21 -3.23 21.46 -6.70
CA ILE A 21 -2.48 20.61 -7.63
C ILE A 21 -0.98 20.85 -7.44
N LEU A 22 -0.55 22.11 -7.39
CA LEU A 22 0.86 22.48 -7.24
C LEU A 22 1.40 22.04 -5.87
N LEU A 23 0.67 22.22 -4.78
CA LEU A 23 1.09 21.78 -3.45
C LEU A 23 1.45 20.29 -3.41
N ILE A 24 0.69 19.45 -4.13
CA ILE A 24 0.92 18.00 -4.16
C ILE A 24 1.97 17.61 -5.21
N SER A 25 2.03 18.32 -6.33
CA SER A 25 2.86 17.95 -7.47
C SER A 25 4.29 18.49 -7.38
N LEU A 26 4.49 19.66 -6.77
CA LEU A 26 5.79 20.32 -6.70
C LEU A 26 6.85 19.49 -5.97
N PRO A 27 6.57 18.79 -4.85
CA PRO A 27 7.54 17.87 -4.24
C PRO A 27 8.03 16.76 -5.17
N ILE A 28 7.20 16.33 -6.12
CA ILE A 28 7.59 15.29 -7.10
C ILE A 28 8.43 15.92 -8.21
N LEU A 29 8.05 17.13 -8.65
CA LEU A 29 8.74 17.86 -9.71
C LEU A 29 10.11 18.41 -9.26
N SER A 30 10.26 18.74 -7.97
CA SER A 30 11.51 19.25 -7.38
C SER A 30 12.67 18.26 -7.56
N LEU A 31 12.38 16.95 -7.50
CA LEU A 31 13.37 15.88 -7.70
C LEU A 31 14.09 16.01 -9.06
N GLY A 32 13.37 16.42 -10.10
CA GLY A 32 13.94 16.60 -11.44
C GLY A 32 14.95 17.74 -11.54
N PHE A 33 14.84 18.75 -10.66
CA PHE A 33 15.77 19.87 -10.65
C PHE A 33 17.12 19.53 -10.00
N SER A 34 17.23 18.43 -9.26
CA SER A 34 18.46 17.98 -8.59
C SER A 34 19.64 17.78 -9.55
N TRP A 35 19.37 17.49 -10.84
CA TRP A 35 20.39 17.32 -11.88
C TRP A 35 21.14 18.60 -12.27
N HIS A 36 20.69 19.78 -11.82
CA HIS A 36 21.44 21.03 -12.01
C HIS A 36 22.64 21.16 -11.05
N ARG A 37 22.66 20.41 -9.96
CA ARG A 37 23.72 20.42 -8.95
C ARG A 37 24.22 19.00 -8.73
N ILE A 38 25.30 18.65 -9.43
CA ILE A 38 25.91 17.31 -9.36
C ILE A 38 27.23 17.42 -8.59
N ASP A 39 27.33 16.68 -7.49
CA ASP A 39 28.62 16.39 -6.86
C ASP A 39 29.33 15.32 -7.70
N SER A 40 30.26 15.75 -8.57
CA SER A 40 30.93 14.86 -9.51
C SER A 40 31.75 13.76 -8.82
N GLY A 41 32.31 14.03 -7.64
CA GLY A 41 33.12 13.04 -6.91
C GLY A 41 32.27 11.93 -6.33
N LEU A 42 31.19 12.30 -5.64
CA LEU A 42 30.26 11.31 -5.07
C LEU A 42 29.53 10.54 -6.15
N TRP A 43 29.08 11.20 -7.23
CA TRP A 43 28.44 10.51 -8.35
C TRP A 43 29.39 9.55 -9.08
N GLN A 44 30.64 9.95 -9.30
CA GLN A 44 31.60 9.04 -9.92
C GLN A 44 31.82 7.79 -9.05
N HIS A 45 31.97 7.97 -7.73
CA HIS A 45 32.08 6.85 -6.80
C HIS A 45 30.85 5.92 -6.84
N LEU A 46 29.64 6.49 -6.82
CA LEU A 46 28.40 5.71 -6.90
C LEU A 46 28.26 4.97 -8.22
N SER A 47 28.60 5.62 -9.34
CA SER A 47 28.55 5.01 -10.67
C SER A 47 29.50 3.83 -10.78
N ASP A 48 30.74 4.01 -10.29
CA ASP A 48 31.80 3.01 -10.44
C ASP A 48 31.61 1.82 -9.49
N ASN A 49 31.03 2.03 -8.30
CA ASN A 49 31.04 1.01 -7.25
C ASN A 49 29.65 0.51 -6.83
N LEU A 50 28.58 1.30 -6.96
CA LEU A 50 27.30 0.99 -6.30
C LEU A 50 26.13 0.84 -7.30
N LEU A 51 26.03 1.66 -8.34
CA LEU A 51 24.85 1.72 -9.22
C LEU A 51 24.48 0.39 -9.85
N LEU A 52 25.46 -0.34 -10.38
CA LEU A 52 25.21 -1.61 -11.06
C LEU A 52 24.71 -2.68 -10.07
N GLU A 53 25.25 -2.67 -8.85
CA GLU A 53 24.81 -3.53 -7.77
C GLU A 53 23.40 -3.17 -7.31
N LEU A 54 23.08 -1.89 -7.09
CA LEU A 54 21.73 -1.44 -6.72
C LEU A 54 20.68 -1.82 -7.78
N LEU A 55 21.02 -1.67 -9.07
CA LEU A 55 20.17 -2.11 -10.19
C LEU A 55 19.98 -3.62 -10.17
N GLY A 56 21.07 -4.38 -10.02
CA GLY A 56 21.04 -5.84 -9.94
C GLY A 56 20.20 -6.34 -8.78
N ASN A 57 20.43 -5.82 -7.58
CA ASN A 57 19.73 -6.21 -6.36
C ASN A 57 18.25 -5.85 -6.40
N THR A 58 17.93 -4.62 -6.81
CA THR A 58 16.54 -4.18 -6.95
C THR A 58 15.80 -5.03 -7.98
N PHE A 59 16.43 -5.34 -9.12
CA PHE A 59 15.83 -6.20 -10.14
C PHE A 59 15.62 -7.63 -9.66
N GLN A 60 16.62 -8.25 -9.01
CA GLN A 60 16.51 -9.60 -8.46
C GLN A 60 15.40 -9.68 -7.41
N LEU A 61 15.29 -8.68 -6.54
CA LEU A 61 14.26 -8.61 -5.52
C LEU A 61 12.87 -8.50 -6.15
N LEU A 62 12.68 -7.59 -7.11
CA LEU A 62 11.42 -7.46 -7.84
C LEU A 62 11.03 -8.77 -8.54
N LEU A 63 11.98 -9.45 -9.18
CA LEU A 63 11.73 -10.71 -9.85
C LEU A 63 11.34 -11.81 -8.86
N GLY A 64 12.07 -11.94 -7.75
CA GLY A 64 11.78 -12.90 -6.69
C GLY A 64 10.40 -12.70 -6.09
N VAL A 65 10.05 -11.45 -5.76
CA VAL A 65 8.73 -11.12 -5.20
C VAL A 65 7.62 -11.28 -6.24
N ALA A 66 7.83 -10.93 -7.50
CA ALA A 66 6.85 -11.14 -8.57
C ALA A 66 6.49 -12.63 -8.71
N ILE A 67 7.50 -13.50 -8.68
CA ILE A 67 7.31 -14.95 -8.75
C ILE A 67 6.61 -15.45 -7.49
N GLY A 68 7.09 -15.09 -6.31
CA GLY A 68 6.53 -15.56 -5.03
C GLY A 68 5.08 -15.11 -4.81
N THR A 69 4.81 -13.82 -4.93
CA THR A 69 3.44 -13.27 -4.81
C THR A 69 2.52 -13.75 -5.92
N GLY A 70 3.03 -13.93 -7.15
CA GLY A 70 2.28 -14.50 -8.26
C GLY A 70 1.85 -15.93 -7.98
N VAL A 71 2.79 -16.80 -7.58
CA VAL A 71 2.53 -18.20 -7.26
C VAL A 71 1.56 -18.32 -6.09
N LEU A 72 1.82 -17.63 -4.97
CA LEU A 72 0.95 -17.66 -3.79
C LEU A 72 -0.42 -17.07 -4.11
N GLY A 73 -0.49 -15.85 -4.64
CA GLY A 73 -1.73 -15.13 -4.88
C GLY A 73 -2.65 -15.84 -5.87
N ILE A 74 -2.12 -16.33 -6.99
CA ILE A 74 -2.92 -17.03 -8.02
C ILE A 74 -3.42 -18.37 -7.51
N SER A 75 -2.55 -19.17 -6.87
CA SER A 75 -2.92 -20.51 -6.41
C SER A 75 -3.94 -20.47 -5.27
N LEU A 76 -3.75 -19.58 -4.29
CA LEU A 76 -4.70 -19.35 -3.20
C LEU A 76 -6.04 -18.85 -3.73
N ALA A 77 -6.02 -17.90 -4.68
CA ALA A 77 -7.24 -17.39 -5.31
C ALA A 77 -8.00 -18.49 -6.04
N TRP A 78 -7.29 -19.35 -6.78
CA TRP A 78 -7.89 -20.45 -7.51
C TRP A 78 -8.53 -21.48 -6.57
N LEU A 79 -7.80 -21.95 -5.56
CA LEU A 79 -8.27 -22.97 -4.62
C LEU A 79 -9.54 -22.49 -3.89
N VAL A 80 -9.53 -21.26 -3.40
CA VAL A 80 -10.65 -20.73 -2.61
C VAL A 80 -11.89 -20.44 -3.48
N THR A 81 -11.72 -20.07 -4.75
CA THR A 81 -12.85 -19.75 -5.64
C THR A 81 -13.43 -20.97 -6.35
N ARG A 82 -12.58 -21.89 -6.80
CA ARG A 82 -12.97 -23.02 -7.66
C ARG A 82 -13.06 -24.36 -6.96
N CYS A 83 -12.46 -24.53 -5.78
CA CYS A 83 -12.55 -25.78 -5.02
C CYS A 83 -13.54 -25.66 -3.86
N GLU A 84 -14.13 -26.78 -3.44
CA GLU A 84 -14.93 -26.89 -2.23
C GLU A 84 -14.24 -27.85 -1.26
N PHE A 85 -13.98 -27.39 -0.03
CA PHE A 85 -13.31 -28.14 1.03
C PHE A 85 -13.74 -27.60 2.41
N PRO A 86 -13.58 -28.38 3.50
CA PRO A 86 -13.97 -27.95 4.84
C PRO A 86 -13.25 -26.64 5.25
N GLY A 87 -14.00 -25.67 5.76
CA GLY A 87 -13.43 -24.39 6.21
C GLY A 87 -13.13 -23.36 5.11
N ARG A 88 -13.43 -23.64 3.84
CA ARG A 88 -13.19 -22.73 2.69
C ARG A 88 -13.64 -21.28 2.93
N ARG A 89 -14.83 -21.09 3.50
CA ARG A 89 -15.39 -19.75 3.79
C ARG A 89 -14.56 -18.96 4.80
N TRP A 90 -13.89 -19.62 5.73
CA TRP A 90 -12.98 -18.97 6.66
C TRP A 90 -11.72 -18.52 5.94
N PHE A 91 -11.11 -19.40 5.14
CA PHE A 91 -9.93 -19.05 4.35
C PHE A 91 -10.17 -17.94 3.33
N GLU A 92 -11.40 -17.80 2.80
CA GLU A 92 -11.76 -16.66 1.96
C GLU A 92 -11.36 -15.34 2.58
N TRP A 93 -11.59 -15.17 3.88
CA TRP A 93 -11.29 -13.95 4.63
C TRP A 93 -9.93 -14.00 5.34
N LEU A 94 -9.57 -15.13 5.95
CA LEU A 94 -8.33 -15.26 6.72
C LEU A 94 -7.08 -15.00 5.88
N LEU A 95 -7.10 -15.34 4.59
CA LEU A 95 -5.97 -15.09 3.68
C LEU A 95 -5.71 -13.60 3.40
N PHE A 96 -6.56 -12.69 3.89
CA PHE A 96 -6.31 -11.24 3.88
C PHE A 96 -5.57 -10.73 5.13
N LEU A 97 -5.52 -11.51 6.22
CA LEU A 97 -4.93 -11.08 7.49
C LEU A 97 -3.46 -10.64 7.40
N PRO A 98 -2.59 -11.25 6.57
CA PRO A 98 -1.21 -10.79 6.44
C PRO A 98 -1.05 -9.33 6.04
N PHE A 99 -2.06 -8.73 5.39
CA PHE A 99 -2.07 -7.30 5.06
C PHE A 99 -2.02 -6.40 6.31
N ALA A 100 -2.39 -6.91 7.48
CA ALA A 100 -2.27 -6.18 8.74
C ALA A 100 -0.83 -6.08 9.25
N VAL A 101 0.05 -7.00 8.84
CA VAL A 101 1.42 -7.11 9.32
C VAL A 101 2.34 -6.25 8.45
N PRO A 102 3.04 -5.25 9.01
CA PRO A 102 4.06 -4.53 8.26
C PRO A 102 5.20 -5.48 7.85
N ALA A 103 5.76 -5.32 6.64
CA ALA A 103 6.76 -6.27 6.13
C ALA A 103 8.05 -6.28 6.97
N TYR A 104 8.49 -5.12 7.45
CA TYR A 104 9.65 -5.04 8.35
C TYR A 104 9.39 -5.75 9.70
N VAL A 105 8.14 -5.81 10.17
CA VAL A 105 7.79 -6.60 11.37
C VAL A 105 7.95 -8.08 11.08
N LEU A 106 7.43 -8.56 9.95
CA LEU A 106 7.63 -9.95 9.55
C LEU A 106 9.12 -10.27 9.39
N ALA A 107 9.90 -9.34 8.82
CA ALA A 107 11.33 -9.47 8.60
C ALA A 107 12.09 -9.76 9.90
N PHE A 108 12.01 -8.88 10.90
CA PHE A 108 12.76 -9.09 12.14
C PHE A 108 12.25 -10.29 12.94
N VAL A 109 10.96 -10.61 12.88
CA VAL A 109 10.42 -11.81 13.53
C VAL A 109 11.02 -13.06 12.90
N PHE A 110 11.06 -13.15 11.57
CA PHE A 110 11.71 -14.27 10.90
C PHE A 110 13.21 -14.32 11.21
N LEU A 111 13.91 -13.18 11.20
CA LEU A 111 15.31 -13.14 11.59
C LEU A 111 15.51 -13.66 13.01
N GLY A 112 14.74 -13.20 13.99
CA GLY A 112 14.86 -13.69 15.37
C GLY A 112 14.42 -15.15 15.57
N VAL A 113 13.48 -15.66 14.77
CA VAL A 113 13.05 -17.06 14.80
C VAL A 113 14.12 -18.01 14.26
N PHE A 114 14.77 -17.60 13.17
CA PHE A 114 15.84 -18.34 12.49
C PHE A 114 17.25 -17.96 12.98
N ASP A 115 17.34 -17.05 13.95
CA ASP A 115 18.60 -16.68 14.57
C ASP A 115 19.21 -17.86 15.32
N TYR A 116 20.51 -17.80 15.61
CA TYR A 116 21.22 -18.90 16.28
C TYR A 116 20.61 -19.26 17.65
N ALA A 117 20.19 -18.26 18.41
CA ALA A 117 19.48 -18.43 19.69
C ALA A 117 17.96 -18.63 19.51
N GLY A 118 17.45 -18.52 18.28
CA GLY A 118 16.05 -18.62 17.95
C GLY A 118 15.47 -20.03 18.16
N PRO A 119 14.13 -20.14 18.26
CA PRO A 119 13.44 -21.41 18.49
C PRO A 119 13.69 -22.44 17.39
N VAL A 120 13.81 -22.02 16.13
CA VAL A 120 14.02 -22.96 15.01
C VAL A 120 15.42 -23.56 15.07
N GLN A 121 16.46 -22.72 15.17
CA GLN A 121 17.84 -23.23 15.22
C GLN A 121 18.11 -24.02 16.50
N SER A 122 17.55 -23.58 17.63
CA SER A 122 17.67 -24.32 18.88
C SER A 122 17.01 -25.69 18.78
N PHE A 123 15.84 -25.80 18.15
CA PHE A 123 15.22 -27.10 17.89
C PHE A 123 16.11 -28.02 17.02
N PHE A 124 16.66 -27.52 15.91
CA PHE A 124 17.55 -28.31 15.04
C PHE A 124 18.83 -28.76 15.77
N ARG A 125 19.44 -27.87 16.54
CA ARG A 125 20.66 -28.15 17.31
C ARG A 125 20.38 -29.15 18.43
N ASP A 126 19.36 -28.90 19.24
CA ASP A 126 19.14 -29.62 20.50
C ASP A 126 18.40 -30.96 20.27
N THR A 127 17.59 -31.07 19.22
CA THR A 127 16.79 -32.29 18.93
C THR A 127 17.38 -33.12 17.79
N LEU A 128 17.89 -32.49 16.72
CA LEU A 128 18.35 -33.18 15.52
C LEU A 128 19.88 -33.28 15.44
N ASN A 129 20.62 -32.72 16.41
CA ASN A 129 22.10 -32.64 16.41
C ASN A 129 22.68 -32.07 15.10
N MET A 130 21.89 -31.26 14.38
CA MET A 130 22.33 -30.63 13.15
C MET A 130 23.03 -29.32 13.49
N GLN A 131 24.35 -29.27 13.29
CA GLN A 131 25.15 -28.06 13.42
C GLN A 131 25.22 -27.36 12.06
N GLY A 132 24.85 -26.08 12.00
CA GLY A 132 24.72 -25.31 10.76
C GLY A 132 23.25 -25.12 10.41
N GLY A 133 22.73 -23.96 10.81
CA GLY A 133 21.34 -23.58 10.60
C GLY A 133 21.01 -23.18 9.17
N LEU A 134 19.71 -23.14 8.85
CA LEU A 134 19.22 -22.41 7.67
C LEU A 134 19.40 -20.90 7.92
N ASP A 135 20.48 -20.31 7.40
CA ASP A 135 20.64 -18.85 7.43
C ASP A 135 19.79 -18.23 6.31
N ILE A 136 18.79 -17.45 6.72
CA ILE A 136 17.89 -16.74 5.81
C ILE A 136 18.38 -15.34 5.45
N ARG A 137 19.47 -14.86 6.09
CA ARG A 137 20.00 -13.51 5.92
C ARG A 137 20.76 -13.34 4.60
N GLU A 138 21.27 -14.43 4.04
CA GLU A 138 22.12 -14.38 2.85
C GLU A 138 21.31 -14.21 1.55
N GLY A 139 21.65 -13.15 0.81
CA GLY A 139 21.16 -12.90 -0.54
C GLY A 139 19.68 -12.50 -0.62
N VAL A 140 19.17 -12.48 -1.86
CA VAL A 140 17.83 -11.94 -2.17
C VAL A 140 16.68 -12.84 -1.69
N TRP A 141 16.94 -14.13 -1.46
CA TRP A 141 15.89 -15.13 -1.28
C TRP A 141 15.09 -14.95 0.00
N GLY A 142 15.77 -14.65 1.12
CA GLY A 142 15.11 -14.36 2.40
C GLY A 142 14.18 -13.16 2.29
N VAL A 143 14.71 -12.04 1.80
CA VAL A 143 13.95 -10.80 1.60
C VAL A 143 12.75 -11.02 0.68
N ALA A 144 12.97 -11.65 -0.48
CA ALA A 144 11.92 -11.90 -1.46
C ALA A 144 10.84 -12.85 -0.92
N PHE A 145 11.20 -13.84 -0.11
CA PHE A 145 10.26 -14.75 0.55
C PHE A 145 9.38 -14.01 1.57
N ILE A 146 9.97 -13.21 2.45
CA ILE A 146 9.24 -12.42 3.46
C ILE A 146 8.29 -11.44 2.78
N MET A 147 8.78 -10.66 1.81
CA MET A 147 7.95 -9.74 1.05
C MET A 147 6.84 -10.47 0.27
N SER A 148 7.09 -11.69 -0.22
CA SER A 148 6.06 -12.49 -0.87
C SER A 148 4.95 -12.91 0.08
N LEU A 149 5.27 -13.27 1.32
CA LEU A 149 4.28 -13.62 2.34
C LEU A 149 3.40 -12.42 2.73
N VAL A 150 3.95 -11.21 2.73
CA VAL A 150 3.20 -9.99 3.08
C VAL A 150 2.40 -9.44 1.89
N PHE A 151 2.96 -9.48 0.68
CA PHE A 151 2.39 -8.81 -0.49
C PHE A 151 1.57 -9.72 -1.41
N TYR A 152 1.54 -11.06 -1.21
CA TYR A 152 0.62 -11.92 -1.98
C TYR A 152 -0.86 -11.51 -1.90
N PRO A 153 -1.39 -10.91 -0.80
CA PRO A 153 -2.80 -10.52 -0.70
C PRO A 153 -3.25 -9.57 -1.83
N TYR A 154 -2.37 -8.72 -2.36
CA TYR A 154 -2.67 -7.85 -3.51
C TYR A 154 -3.03 -8.67 -4.76
N VAL A 155 -2.20 -9.67 -5.08
CA VAL A 155 -2.44 -10.61 -6.20
C VAL A 155 -3.67 -11.48 -5.91
N TYR A 156 -3.78 -12.02 -4.70
CA TYR A 156 -4.91 -12.85 -4.27
C TYR A 156 -6.25 -12.13 -4.43
N LEU A 157 -6.39 -10.90 -3.93
CA LEU A 157 -7.61 -10.09 -3.99
C LEU A 157 -8.12 -9.90 -5.42
N LEU A 158 -7.24 -9.39 -6.29
CA LEU A 158 -7.61 -9.03 -7.66
C LEU A 158 -7.85 -10.27 -8.50
N THR A 159 -7.00 -11.29 -8.35
CA THR A 159 -7.16 -12.57 -9.07
C THR A 159 -8.43 -13.30 -8.64
N ARG A 160 -8.73 -13.32 -7.33
CA ARG A 160 -9.98 -13.89 -6.79
C ARG A 160 -11.21 -13.19 -7.37
N SER A 161 -11.20 -11.85 -7.38
CA SER A 161 -12.29 -11.07 -7.97
C SER A 161 -12.50 -11.41 -9.45
N ALA A 162 -11.41 -11.54 -10.21
CA ALA A 162 -11.47 -11.93 -11.62
C ALA A 162 -12.01 -13.35 -11.82
N PHE A 163 -11.57 -14.33 -11.02
CA PHE A 163 -12.10 -15.70 -11.10
C PHE A 163 -13.59 -15.79 -10.77
N LEU A 164 -14.07 -15.01 -9.80
CA LEU A 164 -15.48 -14.94 -9.45
C LEU A 164 -16.32 -14.24 -10.53
N ALA A 165 -15.76 -13.23 -11.20
CA ALA A 165 -16.43 -12.50 -12.27
C ALA A 165 -16.52 -13.29 -13.60
N GLN A 166 -15.72 -14.34 -13.77
CA GLN A 166 -15.72 -15.17 -14.99
C GLN A 166 -17.04 -15.93 -15.16
N PRO A 167 -17.70 -15.84 -16.33
CA PRO A 167 -18.84 -16.68 -16.65
C PRO A 167 -18.49 -18.19 -16.65
N PRO A 168 -19.34 -19.08 -16.08
CA PRO A 168 -19.05 -20.51 -16.01
C PRO A 168 -18.90 -21.20 -17.38
N ASN A 169 -19.59 -20.67 -18.41
CA ASN A 169 -19.67 -21.25 -19.74
C ASN A 169 -18.30 -21.42 -20.43
N TYR A 170 -17.32 -20.54 -20.18
CA TYR A 170 -15.97 -20.69 -20.75
C TYR A 170 -15.26 -21.93 -20.20
N THR A 171 -15.35 -22.16 -18.89
CA THR A 171 -14.76 -23.33 -18.24
C THR A 171 -15.52 -24.62 -18.56
N GLU A 172 -16.85 -24.55 -18.64
CA GLU A 172 -17.70 -25.69 -19.03
C GLU A 172 -17.47 -26.08 -20.50
N ALA A 173 -17.34 -25.11 -21.41
CA ALA A 173 -17.03 -25.38 -22.81
C ALA A 173 -15.68 -26.07 -22.99
N ALA A 174 -14.63 -25.59 -22.29
CA ALA A 174 -13.32 -26.24 -22.31
C ALA A 174 -13.39 -27.69 -21.81
N ARG A 175 -14.15 -27.92 -20.73
CA ARG A 175 -14.42 -29.26 -20.18
C ARG A 175 -15.13 -30.17 -21.18
N SER A 176 -16.15 -29.66 -21.89
CA SER A 176 -16.89 -30.40 -22.92
C SER A 176 -16.02 -30.75 -24.13
N LEU A 177 -14.98 -29.95 -24.41
CA LEU A 177 -13.96 -30.21 -25.43
C LEU A 177 -12.83 -31.15 -24.95
N GLY A 178 -12.95 -31.72 -23.74
CA GLY A 178 -12.02 -32.73 -23.22
C GLY A 178 -10.87 -32.17 -22.37
N ASP A 179 -10.81 -30.87 -22.07
CA ASP A 179 -9.77 -30.34 -21.19
C ASP A 179 -9.97 -30.82 -19.75
N SER A 180 -8.88 -31.25 -19.09
CA SER A 180 -8.85 -31.50 -17.65
C SER A 180 -8.97 -30.18 -16.87
N PRO A 181 -9.36 -30.17 -15.57
CA PRO A 181 -9.44 -28.93 -14.78
C PRO A 181 -8.13 -28.13 -14.77
N PHE A 182 -6.99 -28.82 -14.76
CA PHE A 182 -5.67 -28.20 -14.84
C PHE A 182 -5.39 -27.60 -16.22
N ARG A 183 -5.75 -28.29 -17.31
CA ARG A 183 -5.64 -27.72 -18.67
C ARG A 183 -6.55 -26.52 -18.86
N ALA A 184 -7.80 -26.60 -18.39
CA ALA A 184 -8.77 -25.50 -18.45
C ALA A 184 -8.29 -24.28 -17.64
N PHE A 185 -7.62 -24.49 -16.50
CA PHE A 185 -6.97 -23.41 -15.75
C PHE A 185 -5.96 -22.65 -16.60
N TRP A 186 -4.97 -23.35 -17.17
CA TRP A 186 -3.88 -22.72 -17.93
C TRP A 186 -4.33 -22.14 -19.28
N ARG A 187 -5.31 -22.76 -19.95
CA ARG A 187 -5.77 -22.36 -21.29
C ARG A 187 -6.88 -21.31 -21.26
N VAL A 188 -7.71 -21.28 -20.22
CA VAL A 188 -8.91 -20.44 -20.17
C VAL A 188 -8.91 -19.53 -18.96
N SER A 189 -8.95 -20.09 -17.75
CA SER A 189 -9.20 -19.28 -16.55
C SER A 189 -8.07 -18.30 -16.23
N LEU A 190 -6.81 -18.74 -16.28
CA LEU A 190 -5.67 -17.88 -16.00
C LEU A 190 -5.47 -16.82 -17.10
N PRO A 191 -5.49 -17.14 -18.42
CA PRO A 191 -5.44 -16.13 -19.47
C PRO A 191 -6.53 -15.06 -19.37
N LEU A 192 -7.75 -15.42 -18.98
CA LEU A 192 -8.84 -14.47 -18.73
C LEU A 192 -8.62 -13.62 -17.48
N ALA A 193 -7.94 -14.16 -16.46
CA ALA A 193 -7.60 -13.44 -15.23
C ALA A 193 -6.32 -12.60 -15.34
N ARG A 194 -5.51 -12.77 -16.39
CA ARG A 194 -4.19 -12.09 -16.56
C ARG A 194 -4.23 -10.58 -16.25
N PRO A 195 -5.19 -9.78 -16.73
CA PRO A 195 -5.19 -8.34 -16.43
C PRO A 195 -5.27 -8.04 -14.93
N ALA A 196 -6.04 -8.83 -14.17
CA ALA A 196 -6.15 -8.67 -12.72
C ALA A 196 -4.92 -9.20 -11.98
N VAL A 197 -4.30 -10.28 -12.47
CA VAL A 197 -3.02 -10.79 -11.97
C VAL A 197 -1.93 -9.74 -12.12
N ILE A 198 -1.80 -9.16 -13.31
CA ILE A 198 -0.81 -8.11 -13.61
C ILE A 198 -1.05 -6.88 -12.74
N ALA A 199 -2.29 -6.41 -12.61
CA ALA A 199 -2.60 -5.30 -11.71
C ALA A 199 -2.20 -5.60 -10.26
N GLY A 200 -2.45 -6.83 -9.78
CA GLY A 200 -2.05 -7.25 -8.43
C GLY A 200 -0.54 -7.33 -8.24
N LEU A 201 0.17 -7.85 -9.24
CA LEU A 201 1.64 -7.90 -9.26
C LEU A 201 2.23 -6.50 -9.28
N SER A 202 1.72 -5.61 -10.13
CA SER A 202 2.19 -4.23 -10.21
C SER A 202 2.03 -3.50 -8.87
N LEU A 203 0.90 -3.67 -8.18
CA LEU A 203 0.71 -3.10 -6.84
C LEU A 203 1.70 -3.69 -5.83
N ALA A 204 1.86 -5.02 -5.79
CA ALA A 204 2.83 -5.67 -4.90
C ALA A 204 4.27 -5.18 -5.15
N LEU A 205 4.67 -5.04 -6.42
CA LEU A 205 6.01 -4.58 -6.79
C LEU A 205 6.24 -3.09 -6.48
N MET A 206 5.20 -2.26 -6.52
CA MET A 206 5.29 -0.87 -6.06
C MET A 206 5.52 -0.81 -4.54
N GLU A 207 4.89 -1.69 -3.76
CA GLU A 207 5.15 -1.79 -2.32
C GLU A 207 6.59 -2.27 -2.05
N VAL A 208 7.10 -3.24 -2.82
CA VAL A 208 8.50 -3.69 -2.73
C VAL A 208 9.48 -2.54 -2.98
N LEU A 209 9.27 -1.74 -4.03
CA LEU A 209 10.11 -0.57 -4.30
C LEU A 209 10.04 0.47 -3.18
N ALA A 210 8.89 0.55 -2.49
CA ALA A 210 8.68 1.51 -1.41
C ALA A 210 9.17 1.03 -0.04
N ASP A 211 9.46 -0.26 0.12
CA ASP A 211 9.76 -0.87 1.41
C ASP A 211 11.23 -0.70 1.79
N PHE A 212 11.51 0.30 2.63
CA PHE A 212 12.83 0.52 3.22
C PHE A 212 13.14 -0.44 4.37
N GLY A 213 12.16 -0.67 5.24
CA GLY A 213 12.41 -1.32 6.52
C GLY A 213 12.84 -2.79 6.39
N THR A 214 12.22 -3.53 5.48
CA THR A 214 12.52 -4.96 5.27
C THR A 214 13.91 -5.14 4.68
N VAL A 215 14.25 -4.39 3.63
CA VAL A 215 15.57 -4.48 2.99
C VAL A 215 16.68 -4.00 3.92
N ALA A 216 16.43 -2.97 4.74
CA ALA A 216 17.38 -2.50 5.74
C ALA A 216 17.64 -3.53 6.85
N ILE A 217 16.60 -4.19 7.37
CA ILE A 217 16.75 -5.25 8.40
C ILE A 217 17.58 -6.44 7.89
N PHE A 218 17.45 -6.77 6.61
CA PHE A 218 18.24 -7.82 5.97
C PHE A 218 19.61 -7.36 5.48
N ASN A 219 19.96 -6.08 5.62
CA ASN A 219 21.15 -5.46 5.03
C ASN A 219 21.26 -5.74 3.52
N TYR A 220 20.14 -5.64 2.80
CA TYR A 220 20.10 -5.87 1.36
C TYR A 220 20.06 -4.54 0.59
N ASP A 221 21.15 -4.23 -0.10
CA ASP A 221 21.32 -2.94 -0.76
C ASP A 221 20.42 -2.77 -1.98
N THR A 222 19.54 -1.78 -1.93
CA THR A 222 18.59 -1.44 -2.99
C THR A 222 18.58 0.08 -3.19
N PHE A 223 17.94 0.57 -4.25
CA PHE A 223 17.78 2.03 -4.43
C PHE A 223 17.18 2.72 -3.20
N THR A 224 16.26 2.05 -2.50
CA THR A 224 15.59 2.62 -1.33
C THR A 224 16.54 2.82 -0.15
N THR A 225 17.47 1.88 0.10
CA THR A 225 18.52 2.05 1.13
C THR A 225 19.56 3.06 0.68
N ALA A 226 19.96 3.07 -0.60
CA ALA A 226 20.92 4.03 -1.13
C ALA A 226 20.43 5.49 -1.06
N ILE A 227 19.12 5.73 -1.25
CA ILE A 227 18.51 7.06 -1.05
C ILE A 227 18.65 7.49 0.41
N TYR A 228 18.38 6.59 1.36
CA TYR A 228 18.54 6.84 2.78
C TYR A 228 20.00 7.18 3.12
N SER A 229 20.96 6.33 2.73
CA SER A 229 22.37 6.54 3.01
C SER A 229 22.94 7.79 2.33
N SER A 230 22.48 8.13 1.13
CA SER A 230 22.85 9.38 0.46
C SER A 230 22.48 10.61 1.27
N TRP A 231 21.28 10.61 1.85
CA TRP A 231 20.85 11.73 2.68
C TRP A 231 21.48 11.69 4.07
N VAL A 232 21.40 10.57 4.78
CA VAL A 232 21.78 10.51 6.20
C VAL A 232 23.28 10.34 6.39
N ASP A 233 23.90 9.38 5.70
CA ASP A 233 25.31 9.02 5.90
C ASP A 233 26.23 9.97 5.12
N TYR A 234 25.94 10.19 3.83
CA TYR A 234 26.73 11.08 2.97
C TYR A 234 26.30 12.55 3.06
N ARG A 235 25.24 12.87 3.80
CA ARG A 235 24.74 14.25 4.00
C ARG A 235 24.46 15.00 2.69
N SER A 236 24.10 14.28 1.63
CA SER A 236 23.81 14.83 0.31
C SER A 236 22.36 14.59 -0.08
N LEU A 237 21.53 15.62 0.13
CA LEU A 237 20.12 15.60 -0.26
C LEU A 237 19.97 15.59 -1.79
N GLU A 238 20.89 16.25 -2.50
CA GLU A 238 20.95 16.30 -3.96
C GLU A 238 21.18 14.91 -4.56
N THR A 239 22.16 14.16 -4.02
CA THR A 239 22.45 12.79 -4.49
C THR A 239 21.29 11.84 -4.19
N ALA A 240 20.69 11.96 -2.99
CA ALA A 240 19.47 11.23 -2.64
C ALA A 240 18.32 11.54 -3.61
N ALA A 241 18.20 12.78 -4.07
CA ALA A 241 17.19 13.19 -5.05
C ALA A 241 17.46 12.63 -6.44
N GLN A 242 18.72 12.58 -6.86
CA GLN A 242 19.10 11.99 -8.14
C GLN A 242 18.82 10.48 -8.16
N LEU A 243 19.20 9.74 -7.11
CA LEU A 243 18.81 8.33 -6.95
C LEU A 243 17.28 8.15 -6.89
N SER A 244 16.58 9.07 -6.23
CA SER A 244 15.11 9.10 -6.19
C SER A 244 14.49 9.25 -7.58
N THR A 245 15.07 10.06 -8.48
CA THR A 245 14.59 10.16 -9.87
C THR A 245 14.78 8.86 -10.65
N LEU A 246 15.86 8.12 -10.42
CA LEU A 246 16.08 6.80 -11.05
C LEU A 246 15.02 5.79 -10.58
N LEU A 247 14.77 5.74 -9.28
CA LEU A 247 13.72 4.88 -8.70
C LEU A 247 12.32 5.26 -9.21
N LEU A 248 12.05 6.56 -9.38
CA LEU A 248 10.81 7.07 -9.95
C LEU A 248 10.62 6.65 -11.41
N ILE A 249 11.69 6.57 -12.21
CA ILE A 249 11.64 6.02 -13.58
C ILE A 249 11.26 4.54 -13.55
N ILE A 250 11.82 3.75 -12.62
CA ILE A 250 11.47 2.33 -12.47
C ILE A 250 9.98 2.18 -12.08
N ALA A 251 9.52 2.95 -11.09
CA ALA A 251 8.12 2.93 -10.65
C ALA A 251 7.17 3.37 -11.79
N ALA A 252 7.47 4.46 -12.48
CA ALA A 252 6.70 4.94 -13.64
C ALA A 252 6.63 3.88 -14.76
N THR A 253 7.73 3.15 -14.99
CA THR A 253 7.76 2.05 -15.95
C THR A 253 6.79 0.94 -15.55
N LEU A 254 6.75 0.54 -14.28
CA LEU A 254 5.81 -0.47 -13.79
C LEU A 254 4.35 -0.04 -13.92
N ILE A 255 4.04 1.23 -13.63
CA ILE A 255 2.69 1.80 -13.81
C ILE A 255 2.31 1.79 -15.31
N ALA A 256 3.22 2.22 -16.18
CA ALA A 256 2.97 2.25 -17.62
C ALA A 256 2.70 0.85 -18.18
N LEU A 257 3.46 -0.17 -17.74
CA LEU A 257 3.26 -1.57 -18.10
C LEU A 257 1.92 -2.12 -17.58
N GLU A 258 1.48 -1.72 -16.38
CA GLU A 258 0.15 -2.06 -15.83
C GLU A 258 -0.96 -1.49 -16.71
N HIS A 259 -0.91 -0.18 -16.98
CA HIS A 259 -1.92 0.52 -17.78
C HIS A 259 -2.01 -0.02 -19.22
N TYR A 260 -0.88 -0.31 -19.85
CA TYR A 260 -0.83 -0.88 -21.20
C TYR A 260 -1.52 -2.26 -21.25
N GLN A 261 -1.25 -3.12 -20.26
CA GLN A 261 -1.80 -4.48 -20.21
C GLN A 261 -3.26 -4.54 -19.79
N ARG A 262 -3.74 -3.56 -19.02
CA ARG A 262 -5.13 -3.48 -18.59
C ARG A 262 -6.12 -3.36 -19.76
N GLY A 263 -5.73 -2.67 -20.84
CA GLY A 263 -6.43 -2.64 -22.14
C GLY A 263 -7.93 -2.31 -22.09
N LYS A 264 -8.63 -2.28 -23.23
CA LYS A 264 -10.10 -2.07 -23.31
C LYS A 264 -10.94 -3.25 -22.82
N ARG A 265 -10.34 -4.25 -22.16
CA ARG A 265 -11.01 -5.48 -21.72
C ARG A 265 -11.72 -5.23 -20.39
N ALA A 266 -12.65 -4.28 -20.39
CA ALA A 266 -13.66 -4.19 -19.34
C ALA A 266 -14.60 -5.39 -19.52
N PHE A 267 -14.37 -6.46 -18.78
CA PHE A 267 -15.34 -7.55 -18.75
C PHE A 267 -16.62 -7.00 -18.11
N HIS A 268 -17.67 -6.91 -18.93
CA HIS A 268 -19.02 -6.67 -18.44
C HIS A 268 -19.40 -7.84 -17.53
N SER A 269 -19.61 -7.54 -16.26
CA SER A 269 -20.12 -8.47 -15.26
C SER A 269 -21.47 -9.01 -15.75
N GLY A 270 -21.48 -10.24 -16.25
CA GLY A 270 -22.74 -10.97 -16.43
C GLY A 270 -23.38 -11.24 -15.08
N LEU A 271 -24.70 -11.49 -15.07
CA LEU A 271 -25.42 -11.88 -13.85
C LEU A 271 -24.67 -13.02 -13.12
N PRO A 272 -24.51 -12.94 -11.79
CA PRO A 272 -23.79 -13.96 -11.03
C PRO A 272 -24.54 -15.30 -11.12
N ARG A 273 -24.08 -16.18 -12.00
CA ARG A 273 -24.52 -17.57 -12.06
C ARG A 273 -23.66 -18.37 -11.08
N GLN A 274 -24.28 -19.26 -10.29
CA GLN A 274 -23.53 -20.12 -9.36
C GLN A 274 -22.45 -20.91 -10.14
N GLN A 275 -21.18 -20.63 -9.85
CA GLN A 275 -20.08 -21.41 -10.40
C GLN A 275 -20.08 -22.82 -9.79
N THR A 276 -20.00 -23.85 -10.61
CA THR A 276 -19.75 -25.22 -10.14
C THR A 276 -18.34 -25.32 -9.58
N ARG A 277 -18.20 -25.74 -8.32
CA ARG A 277 -16.91 -25.91 -7.64
C ARG A 277 -16.47 -27.37 -7.65
N TYR A 278 -15.16 -27.59 -7.72
CA TYR A 278 -14.54 -28.90 -7.61
C TYR A 278 -14.54 -29.35 -6.14
N ARG A 279 -15.35 -30.35 -5.79
CA ARG A 279 -15.35 -30.94 -4.45
C ARG A 279 -14.06 -31.73 -4.23
N LEU A 280 -13.23 -31.26 -3.31
CA LEU A 280 -12.01 -31.97 -2.91
C LEU A 280 -12.35 -32.91 -1.75
N GLN A 281 -11.86 -34.15 -1.82
CA GLN A 281 -12.04 -35.17 -0.79
C GLN A 281 -10.71 -35.88 -0.49
N GLY A 282 -10.62 -36.49 0.71
CA GLY A 282 -9.45 -37.23 1.17
C GLY A 282 -8.16 -36.39 1.17
N VAL A 283 -7.08 -36.98 0.65
CA VAL A 283 -5.73 -36.37 0.64
C VAL A 283 -5.70 -35.00 -0.04
N LYS A 284 -6.49 -34.78 -1.10
CA LYS A 284 -6.52 -33.49 -1.82
C LYS A 284 -7.09 -32.37 -0.96
N ALA A 285 -8.11 -32.67 -0.15
CA ALA A 285 -8.69 -31.71 0.79
C ALA A 285 -7.70 -31.39 1.92
N ILE A 286 -7.01 -32.40 2.45
CA ILE A 286 -6.00 -32.24 3.50
C ILE A 286 -4.80 -31.43 2.98
N ALA A 287 -4.29 -31.74 1.79
CA ALA A 287 -3.17 -31.01 1.18
C ALA A 287 -3.52 -29.55 0.90
N THR A 288 -4.76 -29.30 0.43
CA THR A 288 -5.26 -27.94 0.22
C THR A 288 -5.34 -27.20 1.56
N TRP A 289 -5.97 -27.80 2.56
CA TRP A 289 -6.06 -27.21 3.90
C TRP A 289 -4.68 -26.93 4.49
N GLY A 290 -3.75 -27.89 4.40
CA GLY A 290 -2.37 -27.75 4.88
C GLY A 290 -1.61 -26.65 4.17
N TYR A 291 -1.77 -26.51 2.85
CA TYR A 291 -1.16 -25.42 2.08
C TYR A 291 -1.69 -24.05 2.52
N LEU A 292 -3.01 -23.87 2.60
CA LEU A 292 -3.63 -22.61 2.99
C LEU A 292 -3.30 -22.24 4.44
N SER A 293 -3.39 -23.21 5.35
CA SER A 293 -3.00 -23.03 6.76
C SER A 293 -1.52 -22.73 6.90
N GLY A 294 -0.65 -23.37 6.11
CA GLY A 294 0.79 -23.15 6.13
C GLY A 294 1.16 -21.73 5.72
N VAL A 295 0.58 -21.22 4.63
CA VAL A 295 0.79 -19.82 4.21
C VAL A 295 0.28 -18.85 5.28
N LEU A 296 -0.93 -19.07 5.81
CA LEU A 296 -1.50 -18.21 6.85
C LEU A 296 -0.66 -18.24 8.15
N LEU A 297 -0.19 -19.42 8.53
CA LEU A 297 0.66 -19.59 9.70
C LEU A 297 1.96 -18.81 9.50
N LEU A 298 2.66 -18.96 8.37
CA LEU A 298 3.92 -18.26 8.14
C LEU A 298 3.74 -16.74 8.02
N ALA A 299 2.73 -16.29 7.29
CA ALA A 299 2.51 -14.88 7.01
C ALA A 299 1.87 -14.09 8.16
N PHE A 300 1.19 -14.75 9.10
CA PHE A 300 0.41 -14.09 10.15
C PHE A 300 0.45 -14.80 11.51
N GLY A 301 0.30 -16.12 11.55
CA GLY A 301 0.26 -16.86 12.82
C GLY A 301 1.60 -16.85 13.56
N LEU A 302 2.69 -17.11 12.84
CA LEU A 302 4.07 -17.12 13.34
C LEU A 302 4.47 -15.76 13.92
N PRO A 303 4.33 -14.61 13.21
CA PRO A 303 4.64 -13.32 13.80
C PRO A 303 3.76 -13.03 15.02
N LEU A 304 2.45 -13.32 14.96
CA LEU A 304 1.58 -13.09 16.10
C LEU A 304 2.02 -13.89 17.34
N ILE A 305 2.31 -15.18 17.17
CA ILE A 305 2.74 -16.06 18.27
C ILE A 305 4.09 -15.59 18.82
N GLN A 306 5.09 -15.41 17.96
CA GLN A 306 6.44 -15.07 18.40
C GLN A 306 6.49 -13.70 19.09
N LEU A 307 5.82 -12.70 18.52
CA LEU A 307 5.74 -11.38 19.14
C LEU A 307 5.00 -11.44 20.47
N SER A 308 3.94 -12.26 20.60
CA SER A 308 3.24 -12.45 21.87
C SER A 308 4.12 -13.10 22.94
N LEU A 309 4.95 -14.06 22.55
CA LEU A 309 5.91 -14.70 23.46
C LEU A 309 6.96 -13.71 23.94
N TRP A 310 7.60 -13.00 23.02
CA TRP A 310 8.60 -11.97 23.35
C TRP A 310 8.01 -10.83 24.19
N ALA A 311 6.81 -10.34 23.82
CA ALA A 311 6.13 -9.30 24.59
C ALA A 311 5.81 -9.78 26.01
N TYR A 312 5.40 -11.03 26.19
CA TYR A 312 5.14 -11.62 27.51
C TYR A 312 6.44 -11.75 28.34
N GLN A 313 7.53 -12.21 27.73
CA GLN A 313 8.82 -12.38 28.39
C GLN A 313 9.44 -11.04 28.81
N SER A 314 9.32 -10.01 27.97
CA SER A 314 9.83 -8.67 28.24
C SER A 314 8.85 -7.79 29.03
N PHE A 315 7.66 -8.29 29.40
CA PHE A 315 6.66 -7.48 30.08
C PHE A 315 7.07 -7.20 31.53
N SER A 316 7.58 -5.99 31.76
CA SER A 316 7.93 -5.48 33.09
C SER A 316 6.92 -4.47 33.65
N GLY A 317 5.81 -4.25 32.93
CA GLY A 317 4.79 -3.26 33.25
C GLY A 317 4.48 -2.36 32.05
N TRP A 318 3.57 -1.40 32.23
CA TRP A 318 3.22 -0.45 31.19
C TRP A 318 4.28 0.67 31.11
N ASP A 319 5.04 0.72 30.00
CA ASP A 319 6.00 1.81 29.74
C ASP A 319 5.24 3.08 29.31
N PRO A 320 5.36 4.22 30.03
CA PRO A 320 4.76 5.48 29.62
C PRO A 320 5.15 5.92 28.20
N ARG A 321 6.35 5.55 27.73
CA ARG A 321 6.80 5.86 26.35
C ARG A 321 5.98 5.13 25.29
N LEU A 322 5.46 3.95 25.59
CA LEU A 322 4.55 3.24 24.67
C LEU A 322 3.26 4.04 24.44
N SER A 323 2.69 4.65 25.50
CA SER A 323 1.54 5.54 25.37
C SER A 323 1.85 6.75 24.49
N GLU A 324 3.05 7.32 24.62
CA GLU A 324 3.50 8.44 23.80
C GLU A 324 3.62 8.03 22.32
N TRP A 325 4.27 6.90 22.00
CA TRP A 325 4.41 6.42 20.63
C TRP A 325 3.05 6.11 19.99
N ILE A 326 2.12 5.51 20.75
CA ILE A 326 0.74 5.29 20.31
C ILE A 326 0.07 6.64 20.01
N GLY A 327 0.17 7.60 20.93
CA GLY A 327 -0.38 8.94 20.79
C GLY A 327 0.15 9.67 19.55
N ASN A 328 1.48 9.72 19.39
CA ASN A 328 2.16 10.35 18.26
C ASN A 328 1.73 9.73 16.93
N SER A 329 1.66 8.39 16.87
CA SER A 329 1.22 7.67 15.67
C SER A 329 -0.23 7.99 15.31
N LEU A 330 -1.14 7.98 16.29
CA LEU A 330 -2.56 8.24 16.08
C LEU A 330 -2.83 9.70 15.70
N ILE A 331 -2.21 10.66 16.40
CA ILE A 331 -2.34 12.10 16.11
C ILE A 331 -1.90 12.36 14.67
N LEU A 332 -0.70 11.87 14.32
CA LEU A 332 -0.13 12.10 13.01
C LEU A 332 -0.97 11.43 11.90
N ALA A 333 -1.42 10.20 12.12
CA ALA A 333 -2.22 9.45 11.15
C ALA A 333 -3.62 10.04 10.94
N VAL A 334 -4.33 10.39 12.02
CA VAL A 334 -5.68 10.96 11.92
C VAL A 334 -5.63 12.36 11.32
N PHE A 335 -4.72 13.22 11.79
CA PHE A 335 -4.61 14.59 11.29
C PHE A 335 -4.29 14.62 9.79
N SER A 336 -3.27 13.86 9.37
CA SER A 336 -2.86 13.79 7.97
C SER A 336 -3.95 13.15 7.09
N ALA A 337 -4.65 12.14 7.59
CA ALA A 337 -5.77 11.52 6.86
C ALA A 337 -6.93 12.50 6.68
N LEU A 338 -7.29 13.28 7.71
CA LEU A 338 -8.34 14.30 7.61
C LEU A 338 -8.00 15.35 6.54
N LEU A 339 -6.76 15.85 6.51
CA LEU A 339 -6.31 16.80 5.49
C LEU A 339 -6.32 16.19 4.09
N THR A 340 -5.82 14.96 3.96
CA THR A 340 -5.77 14.26 2.67
C THR A 340 -7.18 14.01 2.12
N VAL A 341 -8.11 13.53 2.97
CA VAL A 341 -9.52 13.31 2.61
C VAL A 341 -10.23 14.62 2.29
N LEU A 342 -9.93 15.70 3.02
CA LEU A 342 -10.47 17.03 2.73
C LEU A 342 -10.06 17.50 1.33
N ILE A 343 -8.78 17.37 0.98
CA ILE A 343 -8.32 17.74 -0.37
C ILE A 343 -8.92 16.83 -1.43
N ALA A 344 -8.96 15.51 -1.20
CA ALA A 344 -9.60 14.56 -2.11
C ALA A 344 -11.08 14.89 -2.34
N LEU A 345 -11.82 15.30 -1.29
CA LEU A 345 -13.19 15.78 -1.37
C LEU A 345 -13.30 17.04 -2.23
N ILE A 346 -12.41 18.02 -2.04
CA ILE A 346 -12.39 19.26 -2.83
C ILE A 346 -12.12 18.96 -4.31
N LEU A 347 -11.09 18.17 -4.61
CA LEU A 347 -10.72 17.82 -5.99
C LEU A 347 -11.84 17.04 -6.70
N ASN A 348 -12.45 16.08 -6.02
CA ASN A 348 -13.59 15.33 -6.57
C ASN A 348 -14.84 16.19 -6.75
N ALA A 349 -15.13 17.10 -5.82
CA ALA A 349 -16.24 18.04 -5.96
C ALA A 349 -16.04 18.96 -7.19
N VAL A 350 -14.80 19.37 -7.46
CA VAL A 350 -14.47 20.18 -8.64
C VAL A 350 -14.65 19.39 -9.94
N ILE A 351 -14.16 18.15 -10.01
CA ILE A 351 -14.37 17.26 -11.17
C ILE A 351 -15.85 17.01 -11.43
N HIS A 352 -16.64 16.82 -10.38
CA HIS A 352 -18.05 16.48 -10.50
C HIS A 352 -18.91 17.67 -10.98
N ASN A 353 -18.59 18.89 -10.54
CA ASN A 353 -19.46 20.05 -10.73
C ASN A 353 -19.02 20.99 -11.87
N HIS A 354 -17.78 20.86 -12.37
CA HIS A 354 -17.24 21.80 -13.35
C HIS A 354 -16.66 21.09 -14.58
N PRO A 355 -16.91 21.61 -15.80
CA PRO A 355 -16.20 21.13 -16.98
C PRO A 355 -14.73 21.53 -16.87
N LEU A 356 -13.85 20.55 -16.82
CA LEU A 356 -12.41 20.73 -16.70
C LEU A 356 -11.73 20.76 -18.06
N SER A 357 -10.67 21.55 -18.19
CA SER A 357 -9.77 21.44 -19.33
C SER A 357 -8.99 20.12 -19.27
N ARG A 358 -8.41 19.69 -20.41
CA ARG A 358 -7.53 18.51 -20.44
C ARG A 358 -6.37 18.63 -19.45
N LEU A 359 -5.80 19.83 -19.35
CA LEU A 359 -4.69 20.12 -18.44
C LEU A 359 -5.09 20.03 -16.96
N GLN A 360 -6.27 20.55 -16.59
CA GLN A 360 -6.78 20.42 -15.22
C GLN A 360 -7.06 18.95 -14.86
N THR A 361 -7.65 18.20 -15.79
CA THR A 361 -7.92 16.77 -15.60
C THR A 361 -6.62 16.01 -15.41
N PHE A 362 -5.61 16.30 -16.23
CA PHE A 362 -4.28 15.73 -16.08
C PHE A 362 -3.66 16.10 -14.73
N GLY A 363 -3.68 17.37 -14.33
CA GLY A 363 -3.13 17.83 -13.05
C GLY A 363 -3.76 17.12 -11.86
N ILE A 364 -5.10 16.96 -11.82
CA ILE A 364 -5.76 16.23 -10.73
C ILE A 364 -5.42 14.73 -10.77
N ARG A 365 -5.22 14.13 -11.93
CA ARG A 365 -4.76 12.72 -11.99
C ARG A 365 -3.29 12.60 -11.58
N PHE A 366 -2.46 13.59 -11.89
CA PHE A 366 -1.06 13.65 -11.48
C PHE A 366 -0.92 13.68 -9.95
N THR A 367 -1.79 14.38 -9.22
CA THR A 367 -1.76 14.37 -7.75
C THR A 367 -1.98 12.99 -7.14
N THR A 368 -2.57 12.04 -7.88
CA THR A 368 -2.76 10.66 -7.42
C THR A 368 -1.55 9.76 -7.72
N LEU A 369 -0.54 10.22 -8.47
CA LEU A 369 0.66 9.44 -8.74
C LEU A 369 1.59 9.30 -7.54
N GLY A 370 1.42 10.14 -6.51
CA GLY A 370 2.22 10.10 -5.28
C GLY A 370 2.19 8.74 -4.56
N TYR A 371 1.12 7.96 -4.71
CA TYR A 371 1.02 6.61 -4.13
C TYR A 371 2.06 5.63 -4.68
N ALA A 372 2.48 5.81 -5.93
CA ALA A 372 3.50 4.95 -6.53
C ALA A 372 4.93 5.33 -6.10
N LEU A 373 5.11 6.42 -5.35
CA LEU A 373 6.41 6.91 -4.92
C LEU A 373 6.77 6.36 -3.53
N PRO A 374 7.95 5.77 -3.36
CA PRO A 374 8.50 5.40 -2.06
C PRO A 374 8.46 6.54 -1.04
N GLY A 375 8.28 6.22 0.24
CA GLY A 375 8.28 7.23 1.30
C GLY A 375 9.61 7.98 1.38
N SER A 376 10.73 7.31 1.11
CA SER A 376 12.06 7.94 1.04
C SER A 376 12.18 8.94 -0.11
N VAL A 377 11.68 8.58 -1.30
CA VAL A 377 11.62 9.47 -2.48
C VAL A 377 10.78 10.72 -2.19
N LEU A 378 9.61 10.53 -1.57
CA LEU A 378 8.75 11.63 -1.18
C LEU A 378 9.37 12.51 -0.11
N ALA A 379 10.08 11.93 0.86
CA ALA A 379 10.75 12.69 1.90
C ALA A 379 11.81 13.63 1.31
N VAL A 380 12.64 13.13 0.40
CA VAL A 380 13.64 13.93 -0.30
C VAL A 380 12.98 15.02 -1.14
N GLY A 381 11.95 14.67 -1.93
CA GLY A 381 11.26 15.63 -2.81
C GLY A 381 10.55 16.75 -2.03
N VAL A 382 9.91 16.40 -0.92
CA VAL A 382 9.28 17.36 -0.01
C VAL A 382 10.30 18.26 0.64
N MET A 383 11.42 17.73 1.15
CA MET A 383 12.46 18.56 1.75
C MET A 383 13.06 19.55 0.76
N LEU A 384 13.41 19.11 -0.46
CA LEU A 384 13.91 20.01 -1.50
C LEU A 384 12.90 21.11 -1.82
N PHE A 385 11.62 20.76 -1.93
CA PHE A 385 10.57 21.75 -2.18
C PHE A 385 10.44 22.74 -1.03
N LEU A 386 10.42 22.27 0.23
CA LEU A 386 10.21 23.14 1.38
C LEU A 386 11.41 24.03 1.70
N PHE A 387 12.65 23.59 1.44
CA PHE A 387 13.81 24.46 1.56
C PHE A 387 13.78 25.63 0.58
N GLU A 388 13.32 25.41 -0.65
CA GLU A 388 13.13 26.49 -1.62
C GLU A 388 12.02 27.45 -1.16
N VAL A 389 10.91 26.92 -0.62
CA VAL A 389 9.83 27.75 -0.06
C VAL A 389 10.31 28.60 1.12
N ASP A 390 11.02 27.99 2.06
CA ASP A 390 11.61 28.68 3.22
C ASP A 390 12.60 29.77 2.76
N GLY A 391 13.44 29.47 1.77
CA GLY A 391 14.38 30.42 1.16
C GLY A 391 13.70 31.64 0.52
N LEU A 392 12.52 31.46 -0.09
CA LEU A 392 11.73 32.56 -0.68
C LEU A 392 11.05 33.45 0.37
N LEU A 393 10.77 32.92 1.56
CA LEU A 393 9.94 33.58 2.58
C LEU A 393 10.72 34.32 3.66
N ASP A 394 12.04 34.11 3.77
CA ASP A 394 13.04 34.87 4.56
C ASP A 394 14.26 33.98 4.94
N GLY A 395 14.30 32.72 4.49
CA GLY A 395 15.35 31.75 4.80
C GLY A 395 15.21 31.06 6.16
N GLY A 396 14.14 31.33 6.91
CA GLY A 396 13.83 30.63 8.15
C GLY A 396 13.28 29.23 7.89
N LEU A 397 13.55 28.26 8.78
CA LEU A 397 13.09 26.87 8.65
C LEU A 397 11.63 26.69 9.13
N TRP A 398 10.71 27.53 8.67
CA TRP A 398 9.33 27.55 9.19
C TRP A 398 8.53 26.33 8.74
N PHE A 399 8.73 25.89 7.50
CA PHE A 399 8.00 24.77 6.92
C PHE A 399 8.85 23.50 6.84
N SER A 400 10.15 23.62 6.61
CA SER A 400 11.06 22.47 6.56
C SER A 400 11.39 21.89 7.94
N SER A 401 11.14 22.62 9.03
CA SER A 401 11.28 22.09 10.39
C SER A 401 9.97 21.48 10.92
N GLY A 402 10.10 20.39 11.69
CA GLY A 402 8.98 19.77 12.39
C GLY A 402 8.11 18.84 11.54
N LEU A 403 6.88 18.61 12.01
CA LEU A 403 5.97 17.63 11.40
C LEU A 403 5.33 18.10 10.09
N PHE A 404 5.48 19.37 9.72
CA PHE A 404 4.83 19.93 8.54
C PHE A 404 5.26 19.21 7.25
N ALA A 405 6.58 19.01 7.07
CA ALA A 405 7.13 18.25 5.96
C ALA A 405 6.55 16.83 5.88
N LEU A 406 6.45 16.16 7.03
CA LEU A 406 5.91 14.81 7.11
C LEU A 406 4.42 14.75 6.73
N VAL A 407 3.61 15.72 7.19
CA VAL A 407 2.20 15.83 6.81
C VAL A 407 2.05 16.04 5.30
N ILE A 408 2.88 16.90 4.69
CA ILE A 408 2.88 17.08 3.24
C ILE A 408 3.26 15.79 2.53
N ALA A 409 4.32 15.10 2.96
CA ALA A 409 4.73 13.82 2.38
C ALA A 409 3.60 12.78 2.39
N TYR A 410 2.85 12.70 3.49
CA TYR A 410 1.67 11.83 3.59
C TYR A 410 0.52 12.27 2.71
N MET A 411 0.24 13.56 2.63
CA MET A 411 -0.80 14.06 1.73
C MET A 411 -0.49 13.72 0.27
N VAL A 412 0.78 13.81 -0.15
CA VAL A 412 1.21 13.39 -1.49
C VAL A 412 1.08 11.87 -1.65
N ARG A 413 1.64 11.08 -0.73
CA ARG A 413 1.66 9.61 -0.83
C ARG A 413 0.25 9.01 -0.86
N PHE A 414 -0.61 9.43 0.05
CA PHE A 414 -1.90 8.78 0.28
C PHE A 414 -3.07 9.46 -0.45
N MET A 415 -2.79 10.42 -1.34
CA MET A 415 -3.83 11.09 -2.14
C MET A 415 -4.65 10.09 -2.96
N ALA A 416 -4.02 9.10 -3.60
CA ALA A 416 -4.73 8.11 -4.41
C ALA A 416 -5.71 7.26 -3.58
N VAL A 417 -5.26 6.85 -2.38
CA VAL A 417 -6.04 6.05 -1.41
C VAL A 417 -7.26 6.84 -0.93
N ALA A 418 -7.11 8.14 -0.69
CA ALA A 418 -8.22 9.03 -0.34
C ALA A 418 -9.17 9.28 -1.54
N PHE A 419 -8.60 9.51 -2.72
CA PHE A 419 -9.32 9.96 -3.90
C PHE A 419 -10.29 8.92 -4.44
N GLY A 420 -9.90 7.65 -4.48
CA GLY A 420 -10.70 6.56 -5.07
C GLY A 420 -12.09 6.36 -4.42
N PRO A 421 -12.18 6.12 -3.10
CA PRO A 421 -13.46 5.95 -2.42
C PRO A 421 -14.36 7.19 -2.52
N VAL A 422 -13.77 8.39 -2.44
CA VAL A 422 -14.51 9.66 -2.59
C VAL A 422 -15.05 9.80 -4.01
N GLU A 423 -14.24 9.53 -5.04
CA GLU A 423 -14.66 9.54 -6.45
C GLU A 423 -15.81 8.56 -6.69
N SER A 424 -15.73 7.36 -6.12
CA SER A 424 -16.78 6.34 -6.22
C SER A 424 -18.10 6.83 -5.61
N SER A 425 -18.07 7.49 -4.46
CA SER A 425 -19.27 8.07 -3.85
C SER A 425 -19.87 9.20 -4.71
N PHE A 426 -19.06 10.10 -5.26
CA PHE A 426 -19.56 11.13 -6.18
C PHE A 426 -20.23 10.55 -7.43
N LYS A 427 -19.70 9.47 -7.99
CA LYS A 427 -20.30 8.79 -9.17
C LYS A 427 -21.71 8.25 -8.92
N THR A 428 -22.09 8.02 -7.67
CA THR A 428 -23.47 7.61 -7.32
C THR A 428 -24.48 8.76 -7.36
N ILE A 429 -24.02 10.01 -7.23
CA ILE A 429 -24.86 11.20 -7.20
C ILE A 429 -25.06 11.68 -8.64
N LYS A 430 -26.25 11.48 -9.21
CA LYS A 430 -26.55 11.96 -10.57
C LYS A 430 -26.73 13.49 -10.55
N PRO A 431 -26.22 14.23 -11.57
CA PRO A 431 -26.41 15.69 -11.66
C PRO A 431 -27.88 16.13 -11.53
N SER A 432 -28.80 15.33 -12.09
CA SER A 432 -30.25 15.57 -12.04
C SER A 432 -30.83 15.68 -10.63
N ILE A 433 -30.26 14.99 -9.64
CA ILE A 433 -30.70 15.08 -8.23
C ILE A 433 -30.40 16.49 -7.70
N SER A 434 -29.20 17.00 -7.99
CA SER A 434 -28.77 18.32 -7.53
C SER A 434 -29.48 19.46 -8.26
N GLU A 435 -29.85 19.26 -9.53
CA GLU A 435 -30.63 20.22 -10.33
C GLU A 435 -32.09 20.29 -9.85
N ALA A 436 -32.71 19.14 -9.58
CA ALA A 436 -34.07 19.08 -9.04
C ALA A 436 -34.18 19.77 -7.67
N ALA A 437 -33.23 19.52 -6.76
CA ALA A 437 -33.20 20.17 -5.45
C ALA A 437 -33.06 21.70 -5.56
N ARG A 438 -32.21 22.19 -6.48
CA ARG A 438 -32.07 23.63 -6.72
C ARG A 438 -33.34 24.24 -7.31
N ASN A 439 -34.05 23.54 -8.20
CA ASN A 439 -35.32 24.00 -8.75
C ASN A 439 -36.43 24.10 -7.69
N LEU A 440 -36.36 23.28 -6.63
CA LEU A 440 -37.23 23.35 -5.46
C LEU A 440 -36.82 24.42 -4.44
N GLY A 441 -35.83 25.26 -4.75
CA GLY A 441 -35.39 26.36 -3.90
C GLY A 441 -34.35 25.99 -2.84
N ALA A 442 -33.79 24.77 -2.88
CA ALA A 442 -32.76 24.37 -1.91
C ALA A 442 -31.51 25.26 -2.02
N SER A 443 -31.09 25.82 -0.88
CA SER A 443 -29.84 26.58 -0.80
C SER A 443 -28.61 25.67 -0.97
N PRO A 444 -27.43 26.18 -1.35
CA PRO A 444 -26.21 25.36 -1.47
C PRO A 444 -25.84 24.59 -0.19
N LEU A 445 -26.06 25.20 0.98
CA LEU A 445 -25.80 24.56 2.27
C LEU A 445 -26.80 23.44 2.57
N GLU A 446 -28.07 23.65 2.22
CA GLU A 446 -29.11 22.63 2.36
C GLU A 446 -28.87 21.45 1.42
N LEU A 447 -28.51 21.73 0.17
CA LEU A 447 -28.10 20.74 -0.81
C LEU A 447 -26.91 19.91 -0.32
N PHE A 448 -25.90 20.56 0.25
CA PHE A 448 -24.75 19.87 0.84
C PHE A 448 -25.17 18.98 2.02
N LYS A 449 -25.87 19.52 3.01
CA LYS A 449 -26.22 18.78 4.24
C LYS A 449 -27.23 17.65 4.00
N ARG A 450 -28.21 17.83 3.12
CA ARG A 450 -29.30 16.86 2.91
C ARG A 450 -29.00 15.83 1.82
N ILE A 451 -28.19 16.18 0.82
CA ILE A 451 -27.92 15.29 -0.32
C ILE A 451 -26.47 14.84 -0.35
N TYR A 452 -25.52 15.76 -0.47
CA TYR A 452 -24.11 15.38 -0.64
C TYR A 452 -23.56 14.70 0.62
N TRP A 453 -23.68 15.30 1.79
CA TRP A 453 -23.08 14.77 3.02
C TRP A 453 -23.50 13.32 3.33
N PRO A 454 -24.79 12.95 3.36
CA PRO A 454 -25.20 11.57 3.65
C PRO A 454 -24.73 10.57 2.59
N LEU A 455 -24.73 10.95 1.31
CA LEU A 455 -24.32 10.08 0.20
C LEU A 455 -22.79 9.95 0.07
N LEU A 456 -22.06 10.97 0.47
CA LEU A 456 -20.59 10.97 0.49
C LEU A 456 -20.01 10.33 1.76
N THR A 457 -20.74 10.35 2.89
CA THR A 457 -20.26 9.84 4.19
C THR A 457 -19.65 8.44 4.11
N PRO A 458 -20.25 7.44 3.43
CA PRO A 458 -19.64 6.10 3.34
C PRO A 458 -18.27 6.11 2.65
N GLY A 459 -18.13 6.88 1.57
CA GLY A 459 -16.85 7.02 0.85
C GLY A 459 -15.82 7.81 1.65
N LEU A 460 -16.25 8.87 2.33
CA LEU A 460 -15.39 9.68 3.21
C LEU A 460 -14.85 8.87 4.39
N LEU A 461 -15.72 8.10 5.06
CA LEU A 461 -15.29 7.23 6.16
C LEU A 461 -14.34 6.14 5.64
N THR A 462 -14.64 5.52 4.50
CA THR A 462 -13.75 4.51 3.89
C THR A 462 -12.37 5.10 3.58
N ALA A 463 -12.33 6.28 2.96
CA ALA A 463 -11.09 6.99 2.67
C ALA A 463 -10.33 7.35 3.94
N LEU A 464 -11.00 7.90 4.95
CA LEU A 464 -10.40 8.28 6.23
C LEU A 464 -9.76 7.07 6.92
N PHE A 465 -10.49 5.95 7.01
CA PHE A 465 -9.97 4.73 7.63
C PHE A 465 -8.78 4.17 6.87
N LEU A 466 -8.86 4.03 5.53
CA LEU A 466 -7.75 3.47 4.74
C LEU A 466 -6.48 4.32 4.87
N VAL A 467 -6.60 5.64 4.72
CA VAL A 467 -5.46 6.55 4.81
C VAL A 467 -4.86 6.54 6.22
N THR A 468 -5.68 6.55 7.27
CA THR A 468 -5.17 6.46 8.66
C THR A 468 -4.39 5.16 8.89
N LEU A 469 -4.89 4.03 8.39
CA LEU A 469 -4.23 2.72 8.55
C LEU A 469 -2.90 2.63 7.80
N ASP A 470 -2.84 3.19 6.59
CA ASP A 470 -1.61 3.19 5.80
C ASP A 470 -0.55 4.11 6.44
N ILE A 471 -0.95 5.28 6.96
CA ILE A 471 -0.04 6.19 7.66
C ILE A 471 0.50 5.57 8.95
N LEU A 472 -0.31 4.83 9.70
CA LEU A 472 0.14 4.20 10.96
C LEU A 472 1.31 3.24 10.76
N LYS A 473 1.38 2.57 9.60
CA LYS A 473 2.43 1.61 9.25
C LYS A 473 3.55 2.25 8.42
N GLU A 474 3.41 3.51 8.04
CA GLU A 474 4.41 4.22 7.24
C GLU A 474 5.68 4.38 8.05
N LEU A 475 6.79 3.97 7.45
CA LEU A 475 8.11 4.02 8.07
C LEU A 475 9.07 4.93 7.31
N PRO A 476 9.29 4.79 5.97
CA PRO A 476 10.40 5.49 5.31
C PRO A 476 10.32 7.02 5.40
N ALA A 477 9.15 7.62 5.11
CA ALA A 477 9.01 9.08 5.17
C ALA A 477 9.03 9.58 6.61
N THR A 478 8.37 8.86 7.53
CA THR A 478 8.41 9.14 8.97
C THR A 478 9.82 9.14 9.50
N TYR A 479 10.60 8.13 9.13
CA TYR A 479 11.92 7.91 9.67
C TYR A 479 12.87 9.05 9.29
N LEU A 480 12.73 9.56 8.06
CA LEU A 480 13.55 10.65 7.52
C LEU A 480 13.09 12.06 7.90
N LEU A 481 11.78 12.30 8.04
CA LEU A 481 11.22 13.65 8.20
C LEU A 481 10.81 14.00 9.62
N ARG A 482 10.64 13.02 10.51
CA ARG A 482 10.17 13.33 11.87
C ARG A 482 11.21 14.19 12.61
N PRO A 483 10.75 15.17 13.42
CA PRO A 483 11.65 15.89 14.32
C PRO A 483 12.13 14.97 15.46
N PHE A 484 13.25 15.35 16.07
CA PHE A 484 13.79 14.67 17.25
C PHE A 484 12.75 14.61 18.38
N GLY A 485 12.65 13.43 19.02
CA GLY A 485 11.72 13.18 20.13
C GLY A 485 10.28 12.91 19.70
N TRP A 486 9.96 12.90 18.40
CA TRP A 486 8.62 12.59 17.91
C TRP A 486 8.55 11.20 17.27
N ASP A 487 8.78 10.17 18.08
CA ASP A 487 8.80 8.81 17.57
C ASP A 487 7.41 8.19 17.48
N THR A 488 7.20 7.42 16.42
CA THR A 488 5.98 6.64 16.18
C THR A 488 6.22 5.17 16.51
N LEU A 489 5.13 4.39 16.60
CA LEU A 489 5.21 2.93 16.78
C LEU A 489 6.04 2.28 15.69
N ALA A 490 5.85 2.69 14.43
CA ALA A 490 6.55 2.10 13.30
C ALA A 490 8.06 2.33 13.39
N VAL A 491 8.45 3.58 13.68
CA VAL A 491 9.85 3.98 13.86
C VAL A 491 10.50 3.23 15.01
N ARG A 492 9.91 3.25 16.21
CA ARG A 492 10.54 2.61 17.38
C ARG A 492 10.62 1.10 17.24
N THR A 493 9.61 0.49 16.63
CA THR A 493 9.66 -0.95 16.30
C THR A 493 10.84 -1.23 15.37
N PHE A 494 11.02 -0.41 14.33
CA PHE A 494 12.13 -0.56 13.40
C PHE A 494 13.49 -0.35 14.07
N GLU A 495 13.70 0.74 14.81
CA GLU A 495 14.97 1.04 15.48
C GLU A 495 15.39 -0.06 16.46
N LEU A 496 14.46 -0.49 17.34
CA LEU A 496 14.71 -1.59 18.27
C LEU A 496 15.05 -2.90 17.53
N SER A 497 14.39 -3.15 16.38
CA SER A 497 14.69 -4.33 15.57
C SER A 497 16.07 -4.28 14.91
N THR A 498 16.51 -3.11 14.44
CA THR A 498 17.85 -2.93 13.85
C THR A 498 18.96 -2.98 14.90
N GLU A 499 18.65 -2.63 16.16
CA GLU A 499 19.55 -2.80 17.31
C GLU A 499 19.62 -4.26 17.82
N GLY A 500 18.86 -5.18 17.22
CA GLY A 500 18.77 -6.58 17.66
C GLY A 500 17.93 -6.80 18.93
N LEU A 501 17.25 -5.76 19.42
CA LEU A 501 16.39 -5.80 20.60
C LEU A 501 14.97 -6.28 20.22
N TYR A 502 14.88 -7.48 19.65
CA TYR A 502 13.62 -8.04 19.13
C TYR A 502 12.53 -8.16 20.21
N GLU A 503 12.92 -8.49 21.44
CA GLU A 503 12.00 -8.58 22.58
C GLU A 503 11.36 -7.24 22.93
N ALA A 504 12.17 -6.17 22.97
CA ALA A 504 11.69 -4.81 23.22
C ALA A 504 10.83 -4.29 22.06
N ALA A 505 11.13 -4.68 20.83
CA ALA A 505 10.34 -4.33 19.64
C ALA A 505 8.98 -5.04 19.59
N ALA A 506 8.80 -6.13 20.36
CA ALA A 506 7.65 -7.01 20.19
C ALA A 506 6.32 -6.37 20.57
N LEU A 507 6.26 -5.68 21.72
CA LEU A 507 5.04 -5.02 22.17
C LEU A 507 4.57 -3.89 21.24
N PRO A 508 5.41 -2.91 20.83
CA PRO A 508 4.97 -1.89 19.87
C PRO A 508 4.59 -2.50 18.51
N ALA A 509 5.26 -3.55 18.05
CA ALA A 509 4.88 -4.29 16.84
C ALA A 509 3.49 -4.94 16.96
N LEU A 510 3.17 -5.57 18.11
CA LEU A 510 1.85 -6.16 18.36
C LEU A 510 0.75 -5.10 18.37
N VAL A 511 1.00 -3.95 19.01
CA VAL A 511 0.04 -2.84 19.02
C VAL A 511 -0.23 -2.37 17.59
N LEU A 512 0.83 -2.17 16.80
CA LEU A 512 0.72 -1.77 15.40
C LEU A 512 -0.06 -2.80 14.56
N MET A 513 0.27 -4.08 14.71
CA MET A 513 -0.44 -5.20 14.07
C MET A 513 -1.92 -5.26 14.50
N GLY A 514 -2.20 -5.06 15.78
CA GLY A 514 -3.56 -5.03 16.34
C GLY A 514 -4.41 -3.91 15.79
N ILE A 515 -3.84 -2.70 15.65
CA ILE A 515 -4.54 -1.56 15.01
C ILE A 515 -4.81 -1.86 13.53
N GLY A 516 -3.83 -2.42 12.81
CA GLY A 516 -4.00 -2.85 11.43
C GLY A 516 -5.11 -3.88 11.25
N LEU A 517 -5.19 -4.86 12.15
CA LEU A 517 -6.23 -5.89 12.18
C LEU A 517 -7.61 -5.32 12.46
N ALA A 518 -7.73 -4.44 13.45
CA ALA A 518 -8.99 -3.76 13.77
C ALA A 518 -9.51 -3.01 12.53
N GLY A 519 -8.61 -2.32 11.82
CA GLY A 519 -8.90 -1.65 10.56
C GLY A 519 -9.47 -2.58 9.48
N LEU A 520 -8.82 -3.73 9.24
CA LEU A 520 -9.28 -4.73 8.27
C LEU A 520 -10.67 -5.29 8.62
N VAL A 521 -10.91 -5.60 9.90
CA VAL A 521 -12.21 -6.11 10.37
C VAL A 521 -13.31 -5.08 10.13
N ILE A 522 -13.04 -3.80 10.44
CA ILE A 522 -14.01 -2.71 10.21
C ILE A 522 -14.38 -2.61 8.73
N ILE A 523 -13.38 -2.64 7.83
CA ILE A 523 -13.61 -2.55 6.38
C ILE A 523 -14.49 -3.71 5.91
N GLU A 524 -14.21 -4.94 6.35
CA GLU A 524 -15.02 -6.10 5.95
C GLU A 524 -16.45 -6.00 6.47
N VAL A 525 -16.65 -5.53 7.70
CA VAL A 525 -18.00 -5.29 8.26
C VAL A 525 -18.74 -4.22 7.46
N LEU A 526 -18.08 -3.13 7.07
CA LEU A 526 -18.68 -2.07 6.25
C LEU A 526 -19.07 -2.59 4.87
N ARG A 527 -18.20 -3.40 4.23
CA ARG A 527 -18.47 -4.05 2.95
C ARG A 527 -19.69 -4.98 3.03
N ALA A 528 -19.73 -5.85 4.04
CA ALA A 528 -20.84 -6.78 4.24
C ALA A 528 -22.19 -6.06 4.44
N ARG A 529 -22.18 -4.89 5.10
CA ARG A 529 -23.36 -4.04 5.25
C ARG A 529 -23.79 -3.39 3.94
N ALA A 530 -22.84 -2.96 3.10
CA ALA A 530 -23.14 -2.36 1.80
C ALA A 530 -23.76 -3.37 0.82
N GLU A 531 -23.28 -4.61 0.82
CA GLU A 531 -23.84 -5.69 -0.02
C GLU A 531 -25.29 -6.03 0.36
N LYS A 532 -25.63 -6.05 1.65
CA LYS A 532 -27.00 -6.27 2.14
C LYS A 532 -27.98 -5.14 1.80
N ARG A 533 -27.48 -3.92 1.56
CA ARG A 533 -28.32 -2.73 1.25
C ARG A 533 -28.61 -2.54 -0.23
N ARG A 534 -28.01 -3.35 -1.12
CA ARG A 534 -28.40 -3.32 -2.54
C ARG A 534 -29.81 -3.91 -2.64
N PRO A 535 -30.83 -3.13 -3.04
CA PRO A 535 -32.14 -3.70 -3.27
C PRO A 535 -31.98 -4.80 -4.33
N ILE A 536 -32.52 -5.97 -4.04
CA ILE A 536 -32.68 -7.03 -5.04
C ILE A 536 -33.61 -6.42 -6.08
N SER A 537 -33.04 -5.93 -7.19
CA SER A 537 -33.81 -5.54 -8.36
C SER A 537 -34.38 -6.82 -8.94
N HIS A 538 -35.59 -7.17 -8.50
CA HIS A 538 -36.47 -8.11 -9.18
C HIS A 538 -37.09 -7.44 -10.39
#